data_AF-A0A256IBB4-F1
#
_entry.id   AF-A0A256IBB4-F1
#
_cell.length_a   1.000
_cell.length_b   1.000
_cell.length_c   1.000
_cell.angle_alpha   90.00
_cell.angle_beta   90.00
_cell.angle_gamma   90.00
#
_symmetry.space_group_name_H-M   'P 1'
#
loop_
_entity.id
_entity.type
_entity.pdbx_description
1 polymer ?
#
loop_
_entity_poly.entity_id
_entity_poly.type
_entity_poly.pdbx_seq_one_letter_code
_entity_poly.pdbx_strand_id
1 'polypeptide(L)'
;MIKGVEESQINESAETGDGQRLTTTDVFDVLKNDRRRAVMRYLHEHGGSAELSDVAEHVAARENDTAVRQLTSQERKRVRIALYQSHLPRMDALGVVDFDNDRGTVALRDAASQVQVYLELDPEADRNAAASERTAFLLAVGIAAVVTAGTLGLGVLSAVPPAGWTMVSVLALVGIAGRQWRA
;
A
#
# COMPACT_ATOMS: atom_id res chain seq x y z
N MET A 1 18.04 -9.86 -49.67
CA MET A 1 16.77 -10.59 -49.52
C MET A 1 16.88 -11.51 -48.30
N ILE A 2 16.87 -10.95 -47.08
CA ILE A 2 16.57 -11.69 -45.83
C ILE A 2 15.91 -10.65 -44.92
N LYS A 3 14.58 -10.61 -44.96
CA LYS A 3 13.71 -9.79 -44.11
C LYS A 3 12.76 -10.80 -43.47
N GLY A 4 12.80 -10.93 -42.15
CA GLY A 4 11.70 -11.55 -41.40
C GLY A 4 11.97 -12.89 -40.70
N VAL A 5 12.87 -12.94 -39.71
CA VAL A 5 12.92 -14.07 -38.77
C VAL A 5 13.07 -13.68 -37.28
N GLU A 6 13.26 -12.41 -36.92
CA GLU A 6 13.70 -12.06 -35.55
C GLU A 6 12.69 -11.33 -34.64
N GLU A 7 11.38 -11.44 -34.92
CA GLU A 7 10.31 -10.97 -34.02
C GLU A 7 9.46 -12.11 -33.42
N SER A 8 9.79 -13.38 -33.70
CA SER A 8 8.90 -14.51 -33.42
C SER A 8 9.17 -15.31 -32.13
N GLN A 9 10.09 -14.89 -31.25
CA GLN A 9 10.43 -15.66 -30.04
C GLN A 9 10.08 -14.99 -28.69
N ILE A 10 9.41 -13.83 -28.71
CA ILE A 10 8.75 -13.25 -27.52
C ILE A 10 7.24 -13.54 -27.56
N ASN A 11 6.90 -14.80 -27.84
CA ASN A 11 5.57 -15.32 -27.56
C ASN A 11 5.72 -16.78 -27.12
N GLU A 12 6.46 -17.00 -26.04
CA GLU A 12 6.40 -18.27 -25.32
C GLU A 12 5.09 -18.28 -24.55
N SER A 13 4.02 -18.60 -25.27
CA SER A 13 2.73 -18.99 -24.73
C SER A 13 2.96 -20.29 -23.99
N ALA A 14 2.83 -20.27 -22.67
CA ALA A 14 2.64 -21.49 -21.92
C ALA A 14 1.15 -21.65 -21.64
N GLU A 15 0.68 -22.87 -21.85
CA GLU A 15 -0.68 -23.20 -22.25
C GLU A 15 -1.76 -22.90 -21.21
N THR A 16 -2.98 -22.69 -21.70
CA THR A 16 -4.17 -22.42 -20.91
C THR A 16 -5.15 -23.57 -20.98
N GLY A 17 -5.25 -24.28 -19.87
CA GLY A 17 -6.45 -24.96 -19.43
C GLY A 17 -6.17 -25.40 -18.01
N ASP A 18 -6.89 -24.86 -17.03
CA ASP A 18 -6.80 -25.35 -15.63
C ASP A 18 -5.36 -25.45 -15.07
N GLY A 19 -4.51 -24.52 -15.52
CA GLY A 19 -3.05 -24.58 -15.43
C GLY A 19 -2.40 -23.49 -16.28
N GLN A 20 -3.09 -22.35 -16.43
CA GLN A 20 -2.70 -21.27 -17.33
C GLN A 20 -1.39 -20.64 -16.88
N ARG A 21 -0.33 -20.86 -17.66
CA ARG A 21 0.86 -20.00 -17.53
C ARG A 21 0.55 -18.63 -18.12
N LEU A 22 0.83 -17.60 -17.35
CA LEU A 22 0.69 -16.23 -17.82
C LEU A 22 1.80 -15.96 -18.84
N THR A 23 1.46 -15.22 -19.90
CA THR A 23 2.52 -14.67 -20.73
C THR A 23 3.26 -13.59 -19.96
N THR A 24 4.49 -13.28 -20.35
CA THR A 24 5.25 -12.16 -19.77
C THR A 24 4.46 -10.85 -19.87
N THR A 25 3.76 -10.63 -20.99
CA THR A 25 2.90 -9.45 -21.20
C THR A 25 1.76 -9.38 -20.18
N ASP A 26 1.14 -10.51 -19.84
CA ASP A 26 0.05 -10.56 -18.85
C ASP A 26 0.56 -10.27 -17.44
N VAL A 27 1.72 -10.84 -17.07
CA VAL A 27 2.39 -10.53 -15.81
C VAL A 27 2.70 -9.04 -15.73
N PHE A 28 3.28 -8.45 -16.77
CA PHE A 28 3.53 -7.00 -16.81
C PHE A 28 2.24 -6.18 -16.81
N ASP A 29 1.14 -6.66 -17.42
CA ASP A 29 -0.15 -5.98 -17.32
C ASP A 29 -0.58 -5.93 -15.85
N VAL A 30 -0.54 -7.02 -15.10
CA VAL A 30 -0.87 -6.99 -13.66
C VAL A 30 0.05 -6.01 -12.93
N LEU A 31 1.37 -6.15 -13.11
CA LEU A 31 2.37 -5.42 -12.33
C LEU A 31 2.45 -3.92 -12.65
N LYS A 32 2.10 -3.46 -13.84
CA LYS A 32 2.23 -2.02 -14.18
C LYS A 32 1.33 -1.09 -13.39
N ASN A 33 0.32 -1.61 -12.67
CA ASN A 33 -0.62 -0.81 -11.91
C ASN A 33 -0.45 -1.03 -10.39
N ASP A 34 -0.27 0.07 -9.67
CA ASP A 34 0.03 0.04 -8.23
C ASP A 34 -1.09 -0.60 -7.40
N ARG A 35 -2.35 -0.36 -7.77
CA ARG A 35 -3.49 -1.01 -7.09
C ARG A 35 -3.48 -2.52 -7.30
N ARG A 36 -3.21 -2.99 -8.52
CA ARG A 36 -3.09 -4.43 -8.79
C ARG A 36 -1.94 -5.07 -8.01
N ARG A 37 -0.78 -4.39 -7.95
CA ARG A 37 0.34 -4.85 -7.11
C ARG A 37 -0.05 -4.89 -5.63
N ALA A 38 -0.79 -3.91 -5.14
CA ALA A 38 -1.23 -3.85 -3.75
C ALA A 38 -2.26 -4.94 -3.42
N VAL A 39 -3.20 -5.25 -4.31
CA VAL A 39 -4.13 -6.38 -4.17
C VAL A 39 -3.38 -7.70 -4.05
N MET A 40 -2.43 -7.97 -4.95
CA MET A 40 -1.64 -9.21 -4.91
C MET A 40 -0.88 -9.37 -3.59
N ARG A 41 -0.25 -8.29 -3.13
CA ARG A 41 0.48 -8.26 -1.84
C ARG A 41 -0.45 -8.54 -0.67
N TYR A 42 -1.57 -7.82 -0.62
CA TYR A 42 -2.54 -7.95 0.45
C TYR A 42 -3.07 -9.37 0.55
N LEU A 43 -3.50 -9.97 -0.56
CA LEU A 43 -4.00 -11.34 -0.56
C LEU A 43 -2.90 -12.33 -0.17
N HIS A 44 -1.67 -12.15 -0.64
CA HIS A 44 -0.56 -13.03 -0.25
C HIS A 44 -0.29 -12.98 1.26
N GLU A 45 -0.27 -11.79 1.86
CA GLU A 45 -0.07 -11.58 3.30
C GLU A 45 -1.24 -12.10 4.16
N HIS A 46 -2.45 -12.19 3.60
CA HIS A 46 -3.69 -12.53 4.31
C HIS A 46 -4.25 -13.91 3.94
N GLY A 47 -3.38 -14.86 3.57
CA GLY A 47 -3.78 -16.26 3.38
C GLY A 47 -4.50 -16.55 2.06
N GLY A 48 -4.39 -15.66 1.08
CA GLY A 48 -4.81 -15.86 -0.30
C GLY A 48 -6.26 -15.52 -0.61
N SER A 49 -7.07 -15.09 0.35
CA SER A 49 -8.47 -14.71 0.12
C SER A 49 -8.92 -13.63 1.10
N ALA A 50 -9.72 -12.67 0.63
CA ALA A 50 -10.25 -11.59 1.47
C ALA A 50 -11.55 -10.99 0.90
N GLU A 51 -12.25 -10.21 1.73
CA GLU A 51 -13.35 -9.36 1.23
C GLU A 51 -12.80 -8.17 0.44
N LEU A 52 -13.48 -7.81 -0.65
CA LEU A 52 -13.22 -6.60 -1.43
C LEU A 52 -13.17 -5.35 -0.54
N SER A 53 -13.97 -5.33 0.52
CA SER A 53 -14.01 -4.23 1.47
C SER A 53 -12.65 -4.03 2.13
N ASP A 54 -12.04 -5.10 2.63
CA ASP A 54 -10.76 -5.06 3.35
C ASP A 54 -9.61 -4.76 2.39
N VAL A 55 -9.63 -5.38 1.20
CA VAL A 55 -8.63 -5.09 0.15
C VAL A 55 -8.69 -3.61 -0.23
N ALA A 56 -9.89 -3.05 -0.44
CA ALA A 56 -10.05 -1.65 -0.79
C ALA A 56 -9.57 -0.70 0.30
N GLU A 57 -9.78 -1.05 1.58
CA GLU A 57 -9.30 -0.28 2.72
C GLU A 57 -7.79 -0.27 2.81
N HIS A 58 -7.15 -1.42 2.66
CA HIS A 58 -5.69 -1.53 2.66
C HIS A 58 -5.07 -0.77 1.49
N VAL A 59 -5.62 -0.94 0.28
CA VAL A 59 -5.14 -0.22 -0.92
C VAL A 59 -5.31 1.29 -0.75
N ALA A 60 -6.45 1.75 -0.22
CA ALA A 60 -6.68 3.16 0.05
C ALA A 60 -5.74 3.74 1.12
N ALA A 61 -5.48 2.98 2.19
CA ALA A 61 -4.53 3.36 3.23
C ALA A 61 -3.12 3.55 2.64
N ARG A 62 -2.69 2.63 1.78
CA ARG A 62 -1.42 2.70 1.06
C ARG A 62 -1.35 3.89 0.10
N GLU A 63 -2.41 4.18 -0.65
CA GLU A 63 -2.44 5.31 -1.60
C GLU A 63 -2.42 6.69 -0.94
N ASN A 64 -2.92 6.79 0.30
CA ASN A 64 -3.02 8.05 1.03
C ASN A 64 -1.97 8.16 2.16
N ASP A 65 -1.01 7.23 2.21
CA ASP A 65 0.03 7.14 3.24
C ASP A 65 -0.52 7.32 4.67
N THR A 66 -1.62 6.64 4.96
CA THR A 66 -2.39 6.82 6.20
C THR A 66 -2.85 5.48 6.77
N ALA A 67 -3.26 5.46 8.04
CA ALA A 67 -3.84 4.25 8.62
C ALA A 67 -5.29 4.05 8.16
N VAL A 68 -5.74 2.80 8.06
CA VAL A 68 -7.13 2.44 7.67
C VAL A 68 -8.17 3.21 8.50
N ARG A 69 -7.96 3.32 9.81
CA ARG A 69 -8.84 4.06 10.74
C ARG A 69 -8.93 5.57 10.46
N GLN A 70 -7.99 6.14 9.72
CA GLN A 70 -7.93 7.56 9.38
C GLN A 70 -8.52 7.85 8.00
N LEU A 71 -8.89 6.82 7.24
CA LEU A 71 -9.49 6.99 5.93
C LEU A 71 -10.87 7.65 6.03
N THR A 72 -11.12 8.55 5.09
CA THR A 72 -12.46 9.07 4.84
C THR A 72 -13.30 8.04 4.09
N SER A 73 -14.62 8.13 4.23
CA SER A 73 -15.55 7.29 3.46
C SER A 73 -15.42 7.50 1.95
N GLN A 74 -15.03 8.70 1.51
CA GLN A 74 -14.86 9.02 0.10
C GLN A 74 -13.62 8.34 -0.49
N GLU A 75 -12.49 8.33 0.22
CA GLU A 75 -11.28 7.62 -0.19
C GLU A 75 -11.52 6.11 -0.32
N ARG A 76 -12.10 5.49 0.71
CA ARG A 76 -12.47 4.05 0.67
C ARG A 76 -13.38 3.74 -0.51
N LYS A 77 -14.44 4.55 -0.69
CA LYS A 77 -15.41 4.36 -1.77
C LYS A 77 -14.77 4.48 -3.15
N ARG A 78 -13.89 5.47 -3.36
CA ARG A 78 -13.20 5.68 -4.64
C ARG A 78 -12.37 4.45 -5.02
N VAL A 79 -11.57 3.94 -4.09
CA VAL A 79 -10.73 2.76 -4.33
C VAL A 79 -11.59 1.52 -4.54
N ARG A 80 -12.61 1.29 -3.71
CA ARG A 80 -13.53 0.15 -3.86
C ARG A 80 -14.18 0.12 -5.25
N ILE A 81 -14.69 1.27 -5.72
CA ILE A 81 -15.29 1.39 -7.05
C ILE A 81 -14.26 1.05 -8.15
N ALA A 82 -13.05 1.59 -8.06
CA ALA A 82 -12.02 1.32 -9.05
C ALA A 82 -11.60 -0.16 -9.08
N LEU A 83 -11.45 -0.79 -7.90
CA LEU A 83 -11.15 -2.21 -7.80
C LEU A 83 -12.25 -3.05 -8.43
N TYR A 84 -13.50 -2.78 -8.08
CA TYR A 84 -14.67 -3.49 -8.60
C TYR A 84 -14.83 -3.35 -10.12
N GLN A 85 -14.68 -2.14 -10.66
CA GLN A 85 -15.03 -1.87 -12.05
C GLN A 85 -13.90 -2.15 -13.04
N SER A 86 -12.64 -2.05 -12.61
CA SER A 86 -11.50 -2.06 -13.54
C SER A 86 -10.43 -3.07 -13.14
N HIS A 87 -9.98 -3.05 -11.89
CA HIS A 87 -8.79 -3.82 -11.54
C HIS A 87 -9.08 -5.30 -11.36
N LEU A 88 -10.07 -5.66 -10.55
CA LEU A 88 -10.39 -7.06 -10.24
C LEU A 88 -10.96 -7.81 -11.45
N PRO A 89 -11.90 -7.26 -12.25
CA PRO A 89 -12.34 -7.93 -13.47
C PRO A 89 -11.20 -8.21 -14.45
N ARG A 90 -10.23 -7.30 -14.56
CA ARG A 90 -9.06 -7.51 -15.42
C ARG A 90 -8.12 -8.57 -14.87
N MET A 91 -7.89 -8.58 -13.55
CA MET A 91 -7.07 -9.59 -12.88
C MET A 91 -7.71 -10.98 -12.95
N ASP A 92 -9.03 -11.06 -12.83
CA ASP A 92 -9.80 -12.29 -13.00
C ASP A 92 -9.76 -12.81 -14.43
N ALA A 93 -9.89 -11.92 -15.44
CA ALA A 93 -9.74 -12.29 -16.84
C ALA A 93 -8.34 -12.83 -17.19
N LEU A 94 -7.30 -12.37 -16.47
CA LEU A 94 -5.93 -12.91 -16.58
C LEU A 94 -5.74 -14.20 -15.75
N GLY A 95 -6.71 -14.57 -14.92
CA GLY A 95 -6.66 -15.76 -14.09
C GLY A 95 -5.73 -15.66 -12.88
N VAL A 96 -5.30 -14.46 -12.48
CA VAL A 96 -4.44 -14.26 -11.30
C VAL A 96 -5.21 -14.21 -9.99
N VAL A 97 -6.48 -13.79 -10.07
CA VAL A 97 -7.42 -13.82 -8.94
C VAL A 97 -8.73 -14.43 -9.42
N ASP A 98 -9.53 -14.90 -8.48
CA ASP A 98 -10.94 -15.19 -8.65
C ASP A 98 -11.72 -14.08 -7.96
N PHE A 99 -12.52 -13.33 -8.71
CA PHE A 99 -13.32 -12.23 -8.17
C PHE A 99 -14.80 -12.56 -8.25
N ASP A 100 -15.39 -12.81 -7.09
CA ASP A 100 -16.82 -13.01 -6.94
C ASP A 100 -17.52 -11.68 -6.68
N ASN A 101 -18.19 -11.15 -7.71
CA ASN A 101 -18.93 -9.90 -7.64
C ASN A 101 -20.13 -9.96 -6.67
N ASP A 102 -20.80 -11.11 -6.60
CA ASP A 102 -22.02 -11.28 -5.84
C ASP A 102 -21.72 -11.38 -4.33
N ARG A 103 -20.65 -12.10 -3.99
CA ARG A 103 -20.16 -12.22 -2.61
C ARG A 103 -19.18 -11.11 -2.20
N GLY A 104 -18.63 -10.37 -3.16
CA GLY A 104 -17.64 -9.33 -2.90
C GLY A 104 -16.34 -9.89 -2.34
N THR A 105 -15.93 -11.08 -2.76
CA THR A 105 -14.72 -11.77 -2.28
C THR A 105 -13.69 -11.90 -3.40
N VAL A 106 -12.42 -11.81 -3.04
CA VAL A 106 -11.29 -11.96 -3.97
C VAL A 106 -10.35 -13.02 -3.43
N ALA A 107 -9.99 -13.99 -4.25
CA ALA A 107 -9.02 -15.04 -3.91
C ALA A 107 -7.90 -15.14 -4.95
N LEU A 108 -6.70 -15.53 -4.54
CA LEU A 108 -5.61 -15.86 -5.46
C LEU A 108 -5.93 -17.16 -6.21
N ARG A 109 -5.52 -17.22 -7.47
CA ARG A 109 -5.53 -18.44 -8.28
C ARG A 109 -4.11 -18.94 -8.50
N ASP A 110 -3.95 -20.14 -9.05
CA ASP A 110 -2.64 -20.76 -9.27
C ASP A 110 -1.67 -19.87 -10.06
N ALA A 111 -2.18 -19.11 -11.04
CA ALA A 111 -1.39 -18.19 -11.84
C ALA A 111 -0.84 -16.99 -11.05
N ALA A 112 -1.35 -16.71 -9.85
CA ALA A 112 -0.83 -15.68 -8.95
C ALA A 112 0.65 -15.88 -8.61
N SER A 113 1.08 -17.13 -8.47
CA SER A 113 2.47 -17.51 -8.17
C SER A 113 3.46 -16.94 -9.19
N GLN A 114 3.08 -16.87 -10.46
CA GLN A 114 3.93 -16.35 -11.54
C GLN A 114 4.10 -14.83 -11.46
N VAL A 115 3.09 -14.10 -10.96
CA VAL A 115 3.19 -12.65 -10.72
C VAL A 115 3.99 -12.37 -9.47
N GLN A 116 3.83 -13.20 -8.43
CA GLN A 116 4.44 -13.02 -7.14
C GLN A 116 5.98 -12.99 -7.19
N VAL A 117 6.59 -13.87 -7.98
CA VAL A 117 8.05 -13.91 -8.17
C VAL A 117 8.63 -12.55 -8.59
N TYR A 118 7.90 -11.78 -9.40
CA TYR A 118 8.33 -10.45 -9.83
C TYR A 118 7.98 -9.35 -8.84
N LEU A 119 6.95 -9.55 -8.02
CA LEU A 119 6.50 -8.59 -7.01
C LEU A 119 7.50 -8.51 -5.83
N GLU A 120 8.17 -9.62 -5.52
CA GLU A 120 9.24 -9.70 -4.51
C GLU A 120 10.57 -9.06 -4.96
N LEU A 121 10.73 -8.83 -6.27
CA LEU A 121 11.91 -8.17 -6.85
C LEU A 121 11.79 -6.65 -6.88
N ASP A 122 10.72 -6.05 -6.33
CA ASP A 122 10.45 -4.61 -6.36
C ASP A 122 10.92 -3.90 -5.07
N PRO A 123 12.12 -3.27 -5.05
CA PRO A 123 12.68 -2.59 -3.86
C PRO A 123 11.91 -1.33 -3.43
N GLU A 124 10.93 -0.86 -4.23
CA GLU A 124 10.05 0.24 -3.84
C GLU A 124 9.09 -0.14 -2.69
N ALA A 125 8.79 -1.43 -2.53
CA ALA A 125 7.98 -1.95 -1.43
C ALA A 125 8.59 -1.59 -0.06
N ASP A 126 9.90 -1.75 0.07
CA ASP A 126 10.66 -1.52 1.30
C ASP A 126 10.91 -0.03 1.56
N ARG A 127 11.05 0.78 0.51
CA ARG A 127 11.28 2.23 0.63
C ARG A 127 10.12 2.95 1.32
N ASN A 128 8.87 2.61 0.98
CA ASN A 128 7.70 3.31 1.53
C ASN A 128 7.42 2.92 2.99
N ALA A 129 7.69 1.66 3.36
CA ALA A 129 7.63 1.22 4.75
C ALA A 129 8.67 1.96 5.61
N ALA A 130 9.91 2.08 5.12
CA ALA A 130 10.99 2.77 5.81
C ALA A 130 10.83 4.31 5.85
N ALA A 131 10.21 4.90 4.84
CA ALA A 131 9.98 6.34 4.78
C ALA A 131 8.99 6.81 5.86
N SER A 132 7.94 6.02 6.14
CA SER A 132 6.94 6.34 7.15
C SER A 132 7.55 6.45 8.56
N GLU A 133 8.42 5.51 8.93
CA GLU A 133 9.10 5.52 10.23
C GLU A 133 10.11 6.66 10.37
N ARG A 134 10.89 6.94 9.31
CA ARG A 134 11.89 8.03 9.32
C ARG A 134 11.22 9.39 9.44
N THR A 135 10.12 9.60 8.74
CA THR A 135 9.40 10.89 8.77
C THR A 135 8.76 11.12 10.14
N ALA A 136 8.19 10.07 10.75
CA ALA A 136 7.66 10.14 12.11
C ALA A 136 8.76 10.43 13.14
N PHE A 137 9.94 9.81 12.99
CA PHE A 137 11.10 10.06 13.85
C PHE A 137 11.62 11.50 13.73
N LEU A 138 11.75 12.03 12.52
CA LEU A 138 12.21 13.40 12.30
C LEU A 138 11.28 14.46 12.88
N LEU A 139 9.96 14.26 12.75
CA LEU A 139 8.97 15.14 13.39
C LEU A 139 9.06 15.09 14.91
N ALA A 140 9.24 13.90 15.49
CA ALA A 140 9.42 13.74 16.93
C ALA A 140 10.69 14.45 17.45
N VAL A 141 11.81 14.32 16.74
CA VAL A 141 13.07 15.00 17.06
C VAL A 141 12.90 16.52 16.96
N GLY A 142 12.22 17.03 15.93
CA GLY A 142 11.94 18.46 15.77
C GLY A 142 11.14 19.04 16.94
N ILE A 143 10.08 18.33 17.37
CA ILE A 143 9.27 18.74 18.52
C ILE A 143 10.11 18.76 19.80
N ALA A 144 10.92 17.71 20.04
CA ALA A 144 11.79 17.63 21.21
C ALA A 144 12.84 18.77 21.23
N ALA A 145 13.40 19.14 20.08
CA ALA A 145 14.36 20.24 19.97
C ALA A 145 13.70 21.59 20.31
N VAL A 146 12.49 21.85 19.84
CA VAL A 146 11.73 23.07 20.17
C VAL A 146 11.42 23.15 21.67
N VAL A 147 10.97 22.05 22.27
CA VAL A 147 10.71 21.98 23.72
C VAL A 147 12.00 22.21 24.51
N THR A 148 13.11 21.58 24.12
CA THR A 148 14.41 21.72 24.80
C THR A 148 14.94 23.15 24.69
N ALA A 149 14.85 23.78 23.50
CA ALA A 149 15.26 25.17 23.30
C ALA A 149 14.42 26.15 24.16
N GLY A 150 13.11 25.89 24.30
CA GLY A 150 12.23 26.63 25.19
C GLY A 150 12.65 26.52 26.67
N THR A 151 13.02 25.32 27.13
CA THR A 151 13.47 25.10 28.52
C THR A 151 14.81 25.77 28.84
N LEU A 152 15.71 25.88 27.86
CA LEU A 152 17.02 26.53 28.02
C LEU A 152 16.95 28.07 27.94
N GLY A 153 15.78 28.64 27.64
CA GLY A 153 15.57 30.08 27.66
C GLY A 153 16.33 30.85 26.57
N LEU A 154 16.65 30.20 25.46
CA LEU A 154 17.35 30.83 24.35
C LEU A 154 16.39 31.67 23.49
N GLY A 155 16.57 33.00 23.49
CA GLY A 155 15.84 33.94 22.63
C GLY A 155 14.50 34.46 23.19
N VAL A 156 13.61 34.94 22.31
CA VAL A 156 12.31 35.61 22.61
C VAL A 156 11.31 34.73 23.39
N LEU A 157 11.67 33.47 23.68
CA LEU A 157 10.81 32.45 24.28
C LEU A 157 10.85 32.41 25.82
N SER A 158 11.69 33.23 26.48
CA SER A 158 11.75 33.33 27.95
C SER A 158 10.51 34.01 28.58
N ALA A 159 9.67 34.66 27.77
CA ALA A 159 8.46 35.34 28.22
C ALA A 159 7.32 34.37 28.59
N VAL A 160 7.43 33.08 28.25
CA VAL A 160 6.41 32.07 28.56
C VAL A 160 6.79 31.37 29.86
N PRO A 161 5.95 31.43 30.92
CA PRO A 161 6.22 30.74 32.18
C PRO A 161 6.45 29.23 31.97
N PRO A 162 7.34 28.58 32.76
CA PRO A 162 7.62 27.15 32.63
C PRO A 162 6.38 26.25 32.64
N ALA A 163 5.33 26.65 33.36
CA ALA A 163 4.05 25.97 33.40
C ALA A 163 3.38 25.87 32.00
N GLY A 164 3.54 26.86 31.13
CA GLY A 164 3.01 26.84 29.76
C GLY A 164 3.64 25.73 28.92
N TRP A 165 4.95 25.52 29.07
CA TRP A 165 5.69 24.47 28.36
C TRP A 165 5.34 23.06 28.86
N THR A 166 5.05 22.90 30.16
CA THR A 166 4.56 21.61 30.69
C THR A 166 3.21 21.25 30.11
N MET A 167 2.31 22.22 29.93
CA MET A 167 0.99 21.97 29.34
C MET A 167 1.09 21.60 27.87
N VAL A 168 1.97 22.25 27.10
CA VAL A 168 2.25 21.89 25.70
C VAL A 168 2.87 20.50 25.60
N SER A 169 3.81 20.17 26.48
CA SER A 169 4.48 18.87 26.51
C SER A 169 3.52 17.75 26.90
N VAL A 170 2.65 17.98 27.87
CA VAL A 170 1.60 17.03 28.29
C VAL A 170 0.58 16.84 27.16
N LEU A 171 0.15 17.92 26.49
CA LEU A 171 -0.76 17.81 25.34
C LEU A 171 -0.13 17.08 24.16
N ALA A 172 1.16 17.31 23.89
CA ALA A 172 1.91 16.59 22.86
C ALA A 172 2.06 15.11 23.20
N LEU A 173 2.43 14.76 24.44
CA LEU A 173 2.53 13.38 24.90
C LEU A 173 1.19 12.66 24.88
N VAL A 174 0.10 13.33 25.29
CA VAL A 174 -1.26 12.78 25.22
C VAL A 174 -1.70 12.60 23.77
N GLY A 175 -1.34 13.52 22.86
CA GLY A 175 -1.59 13.37 21.43
C GLY A 175 -0.86 12.18 20.82
N ILE A 176 0.41 11.98 21.20
CA ILE A 176 1.24 10.85 20.74
C ILE A 176 0.73 9.53 21.32
N ALA A 177 0.48 9.47 22.64
CA ALA A 177 -0.05 8.29 23.32
C ALA A 177 -1.45 7.91 22.82
N GLY A 178 -2.32 8.90 22.57
CA GLY A 178 -3.62 8.69 21.94
C GLY A 178 -3.55 8.22 20.48
N ARG A 179 -2.44 8.52 19.78
CA ARG A 179 -2.16 7.98 18.43
C ARG A 179 -1.70 6.53 18.49
N GLN A 180 -0.99 6.14 19.55
CA GLN A 180 -0.46 4.80 19.81
C GLN A 180 -1.54 3.84 20.32
N TRP A 181 -2.46 4.29 21.18
CA TRP A 181 -3.59 3.48 21.67
C TRP A 181 -4.72 3.29 20.65
N ARG A 182 -4.59 3.92 19.49
CA ARG A 182 -5.48 3.74 18.33
C ARG A 182 -4.90 2.79 17.27
N ALA A 183 -3.68 2.29 17.44
CA ALA A 183 -3.10 1.21 16.64
C ALA A 183 -3.44 -0.14 17.28
#